data_AF-A0A182YAJ0-F1
#
_entry.id   AF-A0A182YAJ0-F1
#
_cell.length_a   1.000
_cell.length_b   1.000
_cell.length_c   1.000
_cell.angle_alpha   90.00
_cell.angle_beta   90.00
_cell.angle_gamma   90.00
#
_symmetry.space_group_name_H-M   'P 1'
#
loop_
_entity.id
_entity.type
_entity.pdbx_description
1 polymer ?
#
loop_
_entity_poly.entity_id
_entity_poly.type
_entity_poly.pdbx_seq_one_letter_code
_entity_poly.pdbx_strand_id
1 'polypeptide(L)'
;MSCCCLVVSYHLIVNLVDRFSELLRDLVYCRCRKGDDLSDHCDQVASVPLEPAPPSERVLTNKPRYVVINDTVELEPFYYDVDRRYSELLLKDRPVGTCIVRPFKLKHATIRYILSIRAPDTYFHLFIRHAGQNGMYALGLEKEQEKRIKFPADIVRYYQVHLLECTRAKQSTKLQLHPLPISELAKARSATTARAM
;
A
#
# COMPACT_ATOMS: atom_id res chain seq x y z
N MET A 1 34.76 9.07 0.71
CA MET A 1 34.50 7.77 1.38
C MET A 1 33.14 7.85 2.05
N SER A 2 32.09 7.46 1.33
CA SER A 2 31.31 6.22 1.56
C SER A 2 30.49 6.24 2.87
N CYS A 3 29.30 6.84 2.85
CA CYS A 3 28.32 6.68 3.95
C CYS A 3 26.84 6.75 3.55
N CYS A 4 26.51 7.01 2.27
CA CYS A 4 25.11 7.20 1.84
C CYS A 4 24.40 5.90 1.41
N CYS A 5 25.14 4.80 1.22
CA CYS A 5 24.57 3.53 0.74
C CYS A 5 24.03 2.63 1.87
N LEU A 6 24.40 2.89 3.12
CA LEU A 6 24.06 2.03 4.27
C LEU A 6 22.66 2.33 4.84
N VAL A 7 22.18 3.57 4.77
CA VAL A 7 20.87 3.97 5.30
C VAL A 7 19.72 3.40 4.48
N VAL A 8 19.88 3.27 3.15
CA VAL A 8 18.91 2.61 2.27
C VAL A 8 18.84 1.11 2.57
N SER A 9 19.98 0.48 2.88
CA SER A 9 20.06 -0.93 3.26
C SER A 9 19.35 -1.20 4.59
N TYR A 10 19.48 -0.32 5.59
CA TYR A 10 18.83 -0.51 6.89
C TYR A 10 17.29 -0.49 6.79
N HIS A 11 16.70 0.47 6.08
CA HIS A 11 15.25 0.52 5.91
C HIS A 11 14.70 -0.67 5.10
N LEU A 12 15.45 -1.12 4.09
CA LEU A 12 15.11 -2.34 3.35
C LEU A 12 15.16 -3.57 4.26
N ILE A 13 16.20 -3.70 5.08
CA ILE A 13 16.38 -4.82 6.01
C ILE A 13 15.30 -4.80 7.09
N VAL A 14 14.97 -3.64 7.68
CA VAL A 14 13.92 -3.53 8.69
C VAL A 14 12.57 -3.92 8.09
N ASN A 15 12.20 -3.39 6.92
CA ASN A 15 10.95 -3.75 6.26
C ASN A 15 10.90 -5.23 5.84
N LEU A 16 12.04 -5.80 5.44
CA LEU A 16 12.16 -7.22 5.08
C LEU A 16 12.01 -8.12 6.31
N VAL A 17 12.67 -7.77 7.41
CA VAL A 17 12.59 -8.49 8.69
C VAL A 17 11.19 -8.38 9.28
N ASP A 18 10.54 -7.22 9.20
CA ASP A 18 9.18 -7.03 9.69
C ASP A 18 8.21 -7.92 8.90
N ARG A 19 8.31 -7.94 7.56
CA ARG A 19 7.54 -8.87 6.71
C ARG A 19 7.85 -10.34 6.96
N PHE A 20 9.11 -10.70 7.19
CA PHE A 20 9.47 -12.07 7.55
C PHE A 20 8.92 -12.46 8.93
N SER A 21 8.88 -11.51 9.87
CA SER A 21 8.29 -11.73 11.20
C SER A 21 6.78 -11.94 11.14
N GLU A 22 6.09 -11.22 10.24
CA GLU A 22 4.68 -11.41 9.96
C GLU A 22 4.42 -12.76 9.26
N LEU A 23 5.24 -13.14 8.29
CA LEU A 23 5.15 -14.46 7.64
C LEU A 23 5.41 -15.61 8.61
N LEU A 24 6.36 -15.45 9.55
CA LEU A 24 6.61 -16.44 10.60
C LEU A 24 5.48 -16.47 11.63
N ARG A 25 4.90 -15.31 12.00
CA ARG A 25 3.69 -15.25 12.82
C ARG A 25 2.52 -15.94 12.12
N ASP A 26 2.34 -15.74 10.82
CA ASP A 26 1.31 -16.40 10.03
C ASP A 26 1.56 -17.91 9.91
N LEU A 27 2.81 -18.36 9.77
CA LEU A 27 3.18 -19.78 9.79
C LEU A 27 2.89 -20.43 11.15
N VAL A 28 3.19 -19.74 12.25
CA VAL A 28 2.94 -20.23 13.62
C VAL A 28 1.44 -20.21 13.93
N TYR A 29 0.71 -19.16 13.57
CA TYR A 29 -0.74 -19.09 13.74
C TYR A 29 -1.51 -20.08 12.84
N CYS A 30 -1.03 -20.33 11.61
CA CYS A 30 -1.64 -21.34 10.72
C CYS A 30 -1.39 -22.78 11.20
N ARG A 31 -0.31 -23.03 11.95
CA ARG A 31 -0.03 -24.37 12.49
C ARG A 31 -0.91 -24.71 13.69
N CYS A 32 -1.41 -23.71 14.43
CA CYS A 32 -2.33 -23.91 15.55
C CYS A 32 -3.79 -24.16 15.13
N ARG A 33 -4.14 -24.01 13.84
CA ARG A 33 -5.52 -24.20 13.34
C ARG A 33 -5.69 -25.46 12.48
N LYS A 34 -4.63 -26.25 12.28
CA LYS A 34 -4.65 -27.44 11.41
C LYS A 34 -4.58 -28.73 12.21
N GLY A 35 -5.44 -28.82 13.22
CA GLY A 35 -5.55 -29.98 14.11
C GLY A 35 -6.99 -30.16 14.55
N ASP A 36 -7.94 -30.11 13.61
CA ASP A 36 -9.24 -30.79 13.68
C ASP A 36 -9.87 -30.79 12.27
N ASP A 37 -10.53 -31.90 11.94
CA ASP A 37 -11.24 -32.28 10.72
C ASP A 37 -10.45 -33.01 9.62
N LEU A 38 -10.37 -34.33 9.86
CA LEU A 38 -10.07 -35.43 8.95
C LEU A 38 -11.42 -36.03 8.46
N SER A 39 -11.61 -36.24 7.15
CA SER A 39 -12.62 -37.11 6.45
C SER A 39 -13.02 -36.46 5.10
N ASP A 40 -13.10 -37.08 3.93
CA ASP A 40 -12.69 -38.37 3.37
C ASP A 40 -12.71 -38.25 1.82
N HIS A 41 -12.02 -39.18 1.16
CA HIS A 41 -11.93 -39.56 -0.28
C HIS A 41 -12.93 -38.98 -1.33
N CYS A 42 -12.56 -38.80 -2.61
CA CYS A 42 -12.36 -39.89 -3.59
C CYS A 42 -11.43 -39.55 -4.78
N ASP A 43 -10.59 -40.53 -5.14
CA ASP A 43 -9.84 -40.70 -6.38
C ASP A 43 -10.71 -41.09 -7.60
N GLN A 44 -10.26 -40.71 -8.81
CA GLN A 44 -10.32 -41.46 -10.09
C GLN A 44 -9.78 -40.53 -11.21
N VAL A 45 -8.55 -40.70 -11.71
CA VAL A 45 -8.01 -41.68 -12.69
C VAL A 45 -8.80 -41.75 -14.01
N ALA A 46 -8.23 -41.13 -15.05
CA ALA A 46 -8.43 -41.54 -16.44
C ALA A 46 -7.13 -41.35 -17.23
N SER A 47 -6.69 -42.44 -17.85
CA SER A 47 -5.41 -42.75 -18.48
C SER A 47 -5.45 -42.61 -20.00
N VAL A 48 -4.39 -42.06 -20.63
CA VAL A 48 -4.08 -42.24 -22.09
C VAL A 48 -2.55 -42.19 -22.30
N PRO A 49 -1.95 -42.99 -23.23
CA PRO A 49 -0.56 -43.50 -23.15
C PRO A 49 0.57 -42.62 -23.73
N LEU A 50 1.79 -43.02 -23.33
CA LEU A 50 3.13 -42.57 -23.75
C LEU A 50 3.42 -42.77 -25.26
N GLU A 51 3.98 -41.74 -25.91
CA GLU A 51 4.96 -41.89 -26.99
C GLU A 51 6.22 -41.05 -26.68
N PRO A 52 7.46 -41.55 -26.91
CA PRO A 52 8.68 -40.83 -26.60
C PRO A 52 9.23 -40.06 -27.80
N ALA A 53 9.34 -38.73 -27.68
CA ALA A 53 9.99 -37.85 -28.65
C ALA A 53 11.30 -37.25 -28.09
N PRO A 54 12.31 -36.96 -28.94
CA PRO A 54 13.74 -36.86 -28.58
C PRO A 54 14.12 -35.60 -27.78
N PRO A 55 15.32 -35.56 -27.15
CA PRO A 55 15.68 -34.53 -26.20
C PRO A 55 15.94 -33.21 -26.91
N SER A 56 14.94 -32.33 -26.97
CA SER A 56 15.19 -30.94 -27.31
C SER A 56 15.92 -30.28 -26.15
N GLU A 57 17.12 -29.80 -26.44
CA GLU A 57 17.95 -29.00 -25.57
C GLU A 57 17.09 -27.97 -24.85
N ARG A 58 16.96 -28.14 -23.53
CA ARG A 58 16.31 -27.16 -22.67
C ARG A 58 17.23 -25.96 -22.57
N VAL A 59 17.16 -25.10 -23.58
CA VAL A 59 17.67 -23.74 -23.52
C VAL A 59 16.88 -23.08 -22.39
N LEU A 60 17.50 -23.02 -21.21
CA LEU A 60 17.07 -22.16 -20.12
C LEU A 60 17.16 -20.73 -20.62
N THR A 61 16.09 -20.28 -21.28
CA THR A 61 15.91 -18.89 -21.61
C THR A 61 15.86 -18.14 -20.29
N ASN A 62 16.99 -17.53 -19.93
CA ASN A 62 17.15 -16.60 -18.82
C ASN A 62 16.32 -15.34 -19.10
N LYS A 63 15.00 -15.49 -19.17
CA LYS A 63 14.08 -14.37 -19.03
C LYS A 63 13.94 -14.14 -17.53
N PRO A 64 14.37 -13.00 -16.99
CA PRO A 64 14.05 -12.68 -15.60
C PRO A 64 12.51 -12.67 -15.48
N ARG A 65 11.96 -13.64 -14.74
CA ARG A 65 10.54 -13.68 -14.35
C ARG A 65 10.28 -12.72 -13.18
N TYR A 66 10.80 -11.50 -13.27
CA TYR A 66 10.49 -10.46 -12.32
C TYR A 66 9.74 -9.40 -13.10
N VAL A 67 8.40 -9.50 -13.09
CA VAL A 67 7.58 -8.32 -13.34
C VAL A 67 7.79 -7.45 -12.12
N VAL A 68 8.77 -6.57 -12.22
CA VAL A 68 8.98 -5.52 -11.24
C VAL A 68 7.77 -4.59 -11.37
N ILE A 69 6.71 -4.85 -10.59
CA ILE A 69 5.55 -3.97 -10.46
C ILE A 69 6.01 -2.81 -9.56
N ASN A 70 6.85 -1.93 -10.10
CA ASN A 70 7.42 -0.77 -9.40
C ASN A 70 6.43 0.41 -9.27
N ASP A 71 5.14 0.13 -9.16
CA ASP A 71 4.08 1.10 -8.84
C ASP A 71 3.42 0.75 -7.50
N THR A 72 4.25 0.38 -6.52
CA THR A 72 3.81 0.17 -5.15
C THR A 72 3.83 1.50 -4.42
N VAL A 73 2.65 2.02 -4.09
CA VAL A 73 2.50 3.23 -3.25
C VAL A 73 3.29 3.14 -1.95
N GLU A 74 3.59 1.92 -1.48
CA GLU A 74 4.44 1.63 -0.32
C GLU A 74 5.88 2.20 -0.43
N LEU A 75 6.38 2.42 -1.66
CA LEU A 75 7.70 2.99 -1.91
C LEU A 75 7.66 4.53 -2.01
N GLU A 76 6.48 5.13 -2.04
CA GLU A 76 6.33 6.58 -2.16
C GLU A 76 6.69 7.28 -0.84
N PRO A 77 7.31 8.47 -0.90
CA PRO A 77 7.76 9.18 0.30
C PRO A 77 6.60 9.66 1.18
N PHE A 78 5.36 9.63 0.69
CA PHE A 78 4.15 10.00 1.42
C PHE A 78 3.35 8.78 1.93
N TYR A 79 3.91 7.58 1.84
CA TYR A 79 3.32 6.38 2.43
C TYR A 79 3.77 6.20 3.88
N TYR A 80 2.82 5.94 4.76
CA TYR A 80 3.06 5.73 6.18
C TYR A 80 2.32 4.50 6.64
N ASP A 81 3.03 3.53 7.22
CA ASP A 81 2.41 2.41 7.91
C ASP A 81 1.93 2.82 9.31
N VAL A 82 0.80 3.51 9.34
CA VAL A 82 0.24 4.11 10.54
C VAL A 82 -1.27 3.91 10.60
N ASP A 83 -1.84 3.96 11.80
CA ASP A 83 -3.29 3.95 11.96
C ASP A 83 -3.92 5.34 11.75
N ARG A 84 -5.25 5.39 11.89
CA ARG A 84 -5.99 6.64 11.76
C ARG A 84 -5.54 7.70 12.77
N ARG A 85 -5.44 7.33 14.05
CA ARG A 85 -5.14 8.29 15.12
C ARG A 85 -3.77 8.92 14.91
N TYR A 86 -2.78 8.10 14.56
CA TYR A 86 -1.44 8.60 14.29
C TYR A 86 -1.39 9.42 12.99
N SER A 87 -2.15 9.06 11.95
CA SER A 87 -2.26 9.90 10.75
C SER A 87 -2.78 11.31 11.04
N GLU A 88 -3.78 11.44 11.92
CA GLU A 88 -4.30 12.75 12.33
C GLU A 88 -3.25 13.55 13.13
N LEU A 89 -2.43 12.88 13.96
CA LEU A 89 -1.30 13.51 14.66
C LEU A 89 -0.22 14.03 13.69
N LEU A 90 0.12 13.27 12.66
CA LEU A 90 1.11 13.69 11.64
C LEU A 90 0.64 14.89 10.82
N LEU A 91 -0.67 14.94 10.55
CA LEU A 91 -1.32 15.99 9.79
C LEU A 91 -1.72 17.20 10.65
N LYS A 92 -1.61 17.09 11.97
CA LYS A 92 -1.94 18.17 12.91
C LYS A 92 -1.02 19.36 12.66
N ASP A 93 -1.59 20.56 12.71
CA ASP A 93 -0.89 21.84 12.54
C ASP A 93 -0.19 22.00 11.18
N ARG A 94 -0.53 21.13 10.21
CA ARG A 94 -0.08 21.22 8.81
C ARG A 94 -1.09 22.04 7.98
N PRO A 95 -0.66 22.59 6.84
CA PRO A 95 -1.55 23.28 5.91
C PRO A 95 -2.74 22.42 5.46
N VAL A 96 -3.84 23.09 5.14
CA VAL A 96 -5.00 22.44 4.50
C VAL A 96 -4.56 21.82 3.17
N GLY A 97 -5.02 20.60 2.89
CA GLY A 97 -4.61 19.83 1.72
C GLY A 97 -3.42 18.92 1.96
N THR A 98 -2.68 19.06 3.08
CA THR A 98 -1.61 18.12 3.42
C THR A 98 -2.17 16.71 3.57
N CYS A 99 -1.52 15.72 2.94
CA CYS A 99 -2.03 14.35 2.90
C CYS A 99 -0.94 13.28 3.02
N ILE A 100 -1.37 12.09 3.43
CA ILE A 100 -0.57 10.86 3.46
C ILE A 100 -1.39 9.66 3.00
N VAL A 101 -0.72 8.63 2.49
CA VAL A 101 -1.34 7.33 2.21
C VAL A 101 -0.93 6.34 3.31
N ARG A 102 -1.87 5.53 3.77
CA ARG A 102 -1.63 4.50 4.80
C ARG A 102 -2.37 3.20 4.47
N PRO A 103 -1.95 2.04 4.99
CA PRO A 103 -2.61 0.78 4.70
C PRO A 103 -4.02 0.71 5.30
N PHE A 104 -4.89 -0.05 4.64
CA PHE A 104 -6.15 -0.48 5.22
C PHE A 104 -5.93 -1.78 5.99
N LYS A 105 -5.97 -1.72 7.33
CA LYS A 105 -5.58 -2.84 8.21
C LYS A 105 -6.59 -4.00 8.26
N LEU A 106 -7.82 -3.81 7.79
CA LEU A 106 -8.84 -4.86 7.77
C LEU A 106 -8.86 -5.57 6.42
N LYS A 107 -9.25 -6.86 6.39
CA LYS A 107 -9.45 -7.56 5.12
C LYS A 107 -10.72 -7.02 4.44
N HIS A 108 -10.56 -6.41 3.27
CA HIS A 108 -11.67 -6.01 2.41
C HIS A 108 -11.39 -6.47 0.97
N ALA A 109 -12.44 -6.84 0.25
CA ALA A 109 -12.30 -7.37 -1.11
C ALA A 109 -11.65 -6.36 -2.07
N THR A 110 -11.95 -5.07 -1.90
CA THR A 110 -11.56 -4.02 -2.85
C THR A 110 -10.70 -2.91 -2.27
N ILE A 111 -10.68 -2.70 -0.95
CA ILE A 111 -9.99 -1.55 -0.33
C ILE A 111 -8.57 -1.98 0.03
N ARG A 112 -7.58 -1.21 -0.40
CA ARG A 112 -6.16 -1.49 -0.14
C ARG A 112 -5.51 -0.45 0.75
N TYR A 113 -5.80 0.82 0.51
CA TYR A 113 -5.19 1.93 1.22
C TYR A 113 -6.22 2.97 1.65
N ILE A 114 -5.80 3.88 2.51
CA ILE A 114 -6.56 5.07 2.89
C ILE A 114 -5.71 6.30 2.61
N LEU A 115 -6.27 7.25 1.89
CA LEU A 115 -5.75 8.60 1.77
C LEU A 115 -6.29 9.43 2.94
N SER A 116 -5.39 9.89 3.81
CA SER A 116 -5.75 10.77 4.94
C SER A 116 -5.32 12.21 4.62
N ILE A 117 -6.23 13.17 4.77
CA ILE A 117 -6.07 14.55 4.30
C ILE A 117 -6.45 15.52 5.43
N ARG A 118 -5.63 16.56 5.64
CA ARG A 118 -5.96 17.71 6.49
C ARG A 118 -6.95 18.63 5.79
N ALA A 119 -8.09 18.88 6.42
CA ALA A 119 -9.05 19.92 6.05
C ALA A 119 -9.06 21.03 7.11
N PRO A 120 -9.75 22.17 6.95
CA PRO A 120 -9.72 23.27 7.92
C PRO A 120 -10.01 22.85 9.37
N ASP A 121 -11.14 22.19 9.61
CA ASP A 121 -11.60 21.83 10.97
C ASP A 121 -11.75 20.32 11.18
N THR A 122 -11.23 19.53 10.23
CA THR A 122 -11.40 18.08 10.25
C THR A 122 -10.28 17.39 9.46
N TYR A 123 -10.37 16.07 9.42
CA TYR A 123 -9.62 15.21 8.51
C TYR A 123 -10.58 14.44 7.61
N PHE A 124 -10.18 14.21 6.37
CA PHE A 124 -10.86 13.28 5.47
C PHE A 124 -10.03 11.99 5.39
N HIS A 125 -10.71 10.85 5.43
CA HIS A 125 -10.11 9.54 5.25
C HIS A 125 -10.85 8.83 4.13
N LEU A 126 -10.23 8.81 2.95
CA LEU A 126 -10.85 8.31 1.73
C LEU A 126 -10.23 6.96 1.38
N PHE A 127 -11.08 5.96 1.12
CA PHE A 127 -10.61 4.65 0.69
C PHE A 127 -10.01 4.73 -0.70
N ILE A 128 -8.83 4.14 -0.89
CA ILE A 128 -8.33 3.81 -2.22
C ILE A 128 -8.72 2.36 -2.47
N ARG A 129 -9.67 2.18 -3.38
CA ARG A 129 -10.25 0.87 -3.70
C ARG A 129 -10.07 0.52 -5.15
N HIS A 130 -10.10 -0.77 -5.46
CA HIS A 130 -10.28 -1.24 -6.82
C HIS A 130 -11.64 -0.79 -7.36
N ALA A 131 -11.64 -0.27 -8.58
CA ALA A 131 -12.80 0.24 -9.28
C ALA A 131 -13.12 -0.68 -10.47
N GLY A 132 -14.00 -1.66 -10.26
CA GLY A 132 -14.36 -2.67 -11.26
C GLY A 132 -13.33 -3.79 -11.41
N GLN A 133 -13.38 -4.49 -12.55
CA GLN A 133 -12.59 -5.70 -12.82
C GLN A 133 -11.30 -5.44 -13.62
N ASN A 134 -11.08 -4.21 -14.09
CA ASN A 134 -9.95 -3.86 -14.97
C ASN A 134 -8.66 -3.52 -14.21
N GLY A 135 -8.60 -3.76 -12.90
CA GLY A 135 -7.44 -3.47 -12.05
C GLY A 135 -7.20 -1.99 -11.78
N MET A 136 -8.14 -1.09 -12.12
CA MET A 136 -8.04 0.33 -11.84
C MET A 136 -8.43 0.64 -10.39
N TYR A 137 -8.06 1.81 -9.91
CA TYR A 137 -8.37 2.32 -8.59
C TYR A 137 -9.23 3.58 -8.66
N ALA A 138 -10.05 3.78 -7.63
CA ALA A 138 -10.81 5.01 -7.40
C ALA A 138 -10.79 5.40 -5.92
N LEU A 139 -11.18 6.64 -5.66
CA LEU A 139 -11.09 7.29 -4.36
C LEU A 139 -12.46 7.48 -3.71
N GLY A 140 -12.60 7.00 -2.47
CA GLY A 140 -13.80 7.08 -1.67
C GLY A 140 -14.84 5.99 -2.00
N LEU A 141 -16.10 6.30 -1.76
CA LEU A 141 -17.24 5.44 -2.11
C LEU A 141 -17.47 5.40 -3.62
N GLU A 142 -18.20 4.40 -4.10
CA GLU A 142 -18.55 4.26 -5.52
C GLU A 142 -19.45 5.40 -6.00
N LYS A 143 -19.15 5.91 -7.20
CA LYS A 143 -19.88 7.00 -7.87
C LYS A 143 -19.98 6.68 -9.36
N GLU A 144 -21.08 7.07 -9.98
CA GLU A 144 -21.35 6.78 -11.41
C GLU A 144 -20.28 7.33 -12.35
N GLN A 145 -19.79 8.56 -12.09
CA GLN A 145 -18.80 9.24 -12.92
C GLN A 145 -17.50 9.51 -12.14
N GLU A 146 -16.87 8.45 -11.63
CA GLU A 146 -15.63 8.59 -10.89
C GLU A 146 -14.36 8.56 -11.75
N LYS A 147 -13.34 9.28 -11.28
CA LYS A 147 -12.01 9.21 -11.86
C LYS A 147 -11.38 7.86 -11.52
N ARG A 148 -11.12 7.05 -12.54
CA ARG A 148 -10.39 5.77 -12.44
C ARG A 148 -8.94 5.97 -12.82
N ILE A 149 -8.02 5.50 -11.98
CA ILE A 149 -6.58 5.69 -12.12
C ILE A 149 -5.89 4.34 -11.99
N LYS A 150 -4.86 4.09 -12.80
CA LYS A 150 -4.22 2.77 -12.88
C LYS A 150 -3.44 2.41 -11.61
N PHE A 151 -2.77 3.38 -11.01
CA PHE A 151 -1.92 3.18 -9.85
C PHE A 151 -2.36 4.03 -8.65
N PRO A 152 -2.34 3.49 -7.42
CA PRO A 152 -2.71 4.25 -6.22
C PRO A 152 -1.87 5.52 -6.02
N ALA A 153 -0.57 5.47 -6.33
CA ALA A 153 0.33 6.62 -6.23
C ALA A 153 -0.11 7.76 -7.16
N ASP A 154 -0.62 7.43 -8.35
CA ASP A 154 -1.08 8.41 -9.32
C ASP A 154 -2.36 9.13 -8.89
N ILE A 155 -3.15 8.56 -7.97
CA ILE A 155 -4.29 9.28 -7.38
C ILE A 155 -3.79 10.52 -6.67
N VAL A 156 -2.72 10.37 -5.87
CA VAL A 156 -2.11 11.48 -5.14
C VAL A 156 -1.57 12.50 -6.13
N ARG A 157 -0.76 12.07 -7.11
CA ARG A 157 -0.18 12.94 -8.14
C ARG A 157 -1.24 13.69 -8.95
N TYR A 158 -2.33 13.02 -9.30
CA TYR A 158 -3.43 13.63 -10.03
C TYR A 158 -4.05 14.79 -9.24
N TYR A 159 -4.38 14.59 -7.97
CA TYR A 159 -4.99 15.63 -7.14
C TYR A 159 -3.99 16.63 -6.54
N GLN A 160 -2.68 16.50 -6.83
CA GLN A 160 -1.73 17.60 -6.61
C GLN A 160 -1.98 18.76 -7.57
N VAL A 161 -2.59 18.52 -8.73
CA VAL A 161 -2.88 19.56 -9.74
C VAL A 161 -4.37 19.70 -10.06
N HIS A 162 -5.22 18.82 -9.53
CA HIS A 162 -6.67 18.88 -9.67
C HIS A 162 -7.33 19.03 -8.30
N LEU A 163 -8.43 19.79 -8.23
CA LEU A 163 -9.20 19.91 -6.99
C LEU A 163 -9.96 18.62 -6.69
N LEU A 164 -9.74 18.09 -5.49
CA LEU A 164 -10.50 16.99 -4.92
C LEU A 164 -11.68 17.54 -4.12
N GLU A 165 -12.89 17.17 -4.52
CA GLU A 165 -14.09 17.49 -3.76
C GLU A 165 -14.35 16.44 -2.68
N CYS A 166 -14.25 16.87 -1.42
CA CYS A 166 -14.54 16.05 -0.24
C CYS A 166 -15.86 16.50 0.39
N THR A 167 -16.80 15.58 0.54
CA THR A 167 -18.11 15.85 1.14
C THR A 167 -18.22 15.21 2.52
N ARG A 168 -18.71 15.99 3.50
CA ARG A 168 -19.07 15.50 4.83
C ARG A 168 -20.42 16.10 5.22
N ALA A 169 -21.43 15.24 5.39
CA ALA A 169 -22.81 15.66 5.63
C ALA A 169 -23.28 16.68 4.59
N LYS A 170 -23.50 17.94 4.98
CA LYS A 170 -23.98 19.03 4.09
C LYS A 170 -22.88 19.96 3.58
N GLN A 171 -21.63 19.72 3.96
CA GLN A 171 -20.50 20.57 3.59
C GLN A 171 -19.65 19.88 2.53
N SER A 172 -19.33 20.62 1.48
CA SER A 172 -18.35 20.23 0.46
C SER A 172 -17.12 21.12 0.58
N THR A 173 -15.94 20.52 0.55
CA THR A 173 -14.66 21.22 0.60
C THR A 173 -13.83 20.77 -0.60
N LYS A 174 -13.37 21.73 -1.38
CA LYS A 174 -12.43 21.49 -2.49
C LYS A 174 -11.01 21.62 -1.96
N LEU A 175 -10.21 20.58 -2.13
CA LEU A 175 -8.85 20.49 -1.62
C LEU A 175 -7.89 20.16 -2.75
N GLN A 176 -6.75 20.84 -2.81
CA GLN A 176 -5.61 20.40 -3.61
C GLN A 176 -4.68 19.60 -2.68
N LEU A 177 -4.12 18.49 -3.17
CA LEU A 177 -3.30 17.62 -2.33
C LEU A 177 -1.86 18.09 -2.25
N HIS A 178 -1.31 18.04 -1.04
CA HIS A 178 0.08 18.31 -0.74
C HIS A 178 0.67 17.12 0.03
N PRO A 179 1.32 16.15 -0.64
CA PRO A 179 1.82 14.95 0.01
C PRO A 179 2.88 15.31 1.05
N LEU A 180 2.78 14.75 2.25
CA LEU A 180 3.75 14.96 3.32
C LEU A 180 4.88 13.93 3.20
N PRO A 181 6.08 14.29 2.74
CA PRO A 181 7.18 13.33 2.62
C PRO A 181 7.74 12.95 3.99
N ILE A 182 8.12 11.69 4.18
CA ILE A 182 8.71 11.17 5.44
C ILE A 182 9.95 11.98 5.86
N SER A 183 10.70 12.53 4.91
CA SER A 183 11.89 13.35 5.18
C SER A 183 11.58 14.63 5.98
N GLU A 184 10.36 15.15 5.92
CA GLU A 184 9.95 16.30 6.72
C GLU A 184 9.75 15.97 8.21
N LEU A 185 9.41 14.73 8.54
CA LEU A 185 9.35 14.30 9.94
C LEU A 185 10.73 14.30 10.59
N ALA A 186 11.76 13.88 9.85
CA ALA A 186 13.13 13.86 10.35
C ALA A 186 13.62 15.28 10.69
N LYS A 187 13.28 16.27 9.86
CA LYS A 187 13.60 17.68 10.08
C LYS A 187 12.86 18.29 11.28
N ALA A 188 11.60 17.91 11.49
CA ALA A 188 10.83 18.41 12.63
C ALA A 188 11.45 17.94 13.97
N ARG A 189 11.90 16.69 14.04
CA ARG A 189 12.53 16.14 15.26
C ARG A 189 13.85 16.82 15.60
N SER A 190 14.70 17.11 14.61
CA SER A 190 15.98 17.79 14.86
C SER A 190 15.80 19.25 15.30
N ALA A 191 14.79 19.95 14.76
CA ALA A 191 14.48 21.33 15.16
C ALA A 191 13.93 21.44 16.59
N THR A 192 13.16 20.45 17.07
CA THR A 192 12.65 20.44 18.45
C THR A 192 13.78 20.22 19.46
N THR A 193 14.74 19.34 19.18
CA THR A 193 15.89 19.11 20.07
C THR A 193 16.82 20.33 20.15
N ALA A 194 17.02 21.05 19.03
CA ALA A 194 17.85 22.24 18.99
C ALA A 194 17.24 23.47 19.70
N ARG A 195 15.92 23.47 19.96
CA ARG A 195 15.24 24.54 20.71
C ARG A 195 15.11 24.26 22.21
N ALA A 196 15.45 23.04 22.65
CA ALA A 196 15.38 22.62 24.05
C ALA A 196 16.75 22.64 24.76
N MET A 197 17.79 23.13 24.07
CA MET A 197 19.11 23.48 24.62
C MET A 197 19.26 25.00 24.61
#